data_AF-A0A1G1CNC7-F1
#
_entry.id   AF-A0A1G1CNC7-F1
#
_cell.length_a   1.000
_cell.length_b   1.000
_cell.length_c   1.000
_cell.angle_alpha   90.00
_cell.angle_beta   90.00
_cell.angle_gamma   90.00
#
_symmetry.space_group_name_H-M   'P 1'
#
loop_
_entity.id
_entity.type
_entity.pdbx_description
1 polymer ?
#
loop_
_entity_poly.entity_id
_entity_poly.type
_entity_poly.pdbx_seq_one_letter_code
_entity_poly.pdbx_strand_id
1 'polypeptide(L)'
;MSKAKTRTVDMSVSEADLDKIILPEEAAQIERDRFKELKYQEKLAKKAKKTEKATEKQDLQAKIEAKAEAVKAKPKIARLKPRSRRYQAARRLVDRTKVYPLKVAADLVIKTNYTAFPGTIVAELVVKKANLTATITFPHPTGRIVKVAVASDALLKEIETGQLNFDILLTKPEFMPKIAKLAKILGPKGLMPNPKNQTIVADPEKRQAELEAGTLSVRTEKKAPLLHVVIGKTNHQPAQLMANVEALIKAVDPRQLIKLTLAATMSPGIKVDLTPYQAL
;
A
#
# COMPACT_ATOMS: atom_id res chain seq x y z
N MET A 1 -47.41 83.54 35.68
CA MET A 1 -48.60 83.87 36.50
C MET A 1 -49.78 83.22 35.79
N SER A 2 -50.35 82.13 36.29
CA SER A 2 -51.51 82.29 37.16
C SER A 2 -51.65 81.16 38.18
N LYS A 3 -52.15 81.55 39.35
CA LYS A 3 -52.22 80.82 40.61
C LYS A 3 -53.39 79.81 40.65
N ALA A 4 -53.32 78.98 41.71
CA ALA A 4 -54.44 78.47 42.53
C ALA A 4 -55.17 77.20 42.01
N LYS A 5 -55.54 76.20 42.83
CA LYS A 5 -55.28 75.83 44.24
C LYS A 5 -55.82 74.39 44.44
N THR A 6 -55.01 73.51 45.06
CA THR A 6 -55.32 72.45 46.08
C THR A 6 -56.57 71.54 45.96
N ARG A 7 -56.61 70.26 46.36
CA ARG A 7 -55.70 69.25 46.97
C ARG A 7 -56.47 67.89 46.96
N THR A 8 -55.74 66.80 46.73
CA THR A 8 -55.92 65.37 47.18
C THR A 8 -57.17 64.92 47.95
N VAL A 9 -57.70 63.71 47.67
CA VAL A 9 -57.50 62.43 48.42
C VAL A 9 -58.13 61.25 47.64
N ASP A 10 -57.43 60.10 47.59
CA ASP A 10 -57.83 58.80 47.03
C ASP A 10 -59.01 58.15 47.75
N MET A 11 -59.86 57.41 47.02
CA MET A 11 -60.36 56.08 47.42
C MET A 11 -61.15 55.44 46.27
N SER A 12 -60.65 54.29 45.82
CA SER A 12 -61.20 53.38 44.83
C SER A 12 -62.68 53.04 45.06
N VAL A 13 -63.53 53.24 44.05
CA VAL A 13 -64.80 52.51 43.90
C VAL A 13 -65.02 52.18 42.42
N SER A 14 -65.00 50.87 42.17
CA SER A 14 -65.57 50.05 41.07
C SER A 14 -66.18 50.70 39.83
N GLU A 15 -65.64 50.26 38.69
CA GLU A 15 -66.23 49.79 37.40
C GLU A 15 -67.75 49.59 37.22
N ALA A 16 -68.60 50.42 37.81
CA ALA A 16 -69.99 50.52 37.40
C ALA A 16 -70.41 51.97 37.49
N ASP A 17 -71.13 52.43 36.48
CA ASP A 17 -71.68 53.77 36.34
C ASP A 17 -70.71 54.81 35.78
N LEU A 18 -70.55 54.80 34.45
CA LEU A 18 -70.70 55.99 33.60
C LEU A 18 -70.79 55.58 32.10
N ASP A 19 -71.60 54.57 31.82
CA ASP A 19 -72.22 54.44 30.50
C ASP A 19 -73.27 55.55 30.36
N LYS A 20 -72.86 56.65 29.73
CA LYS A 20 -73.73 57.47 28.87
C LYS A 20 -72.87 58.43 28.07
N ILE A 21 -72.99 58.25 26.74
CA ILE A 21 -72.65 59.14 25.62
C ILE A 21 -71.51 58.55 24.77
N ILE A 22 -71.85 57.63 23.86
CA ILE A 22 -71.42 57.52 22.45
C ILE A 22 -72.37 56.52 21.75
N LEU A 23 -72.78 56.81 20.51
CA LEU A 23 -73.86 56.14 19.76
C LEU A 23 -73.51 54.69 19.36
N PRO A 24 -74.47 53.74 19.39
CA PRO A 24 -74.25 52.30 19.16
C PRO A 24 -73.87 51.90 17.72
N GLU A 25 -74.00 52.82 16.75
CA GLU A 25 -73.75 52.53 15.33
C GLU A 25 -72.26 52.54 14.95
N GLU A 26 -71.45 53.43 15.54
CA GLU A 26 -70.01 53.53 15.26
C GLU A 26 -69.23 52.38 15.92
N ALA A 27 -69.61 51.97 17.13
CA ALA A 27 -69.03 50.81 17.81
C ALA A 27 -69.23 49.50 17.03
N ALA A 28 -70.43 49.30 16.46
CA ALA A 28 -70.75 48.12 15.66
C ALA A 28 -69.99 48.08 14.31
N GLN A 29 -69.70 49.23 13.71
CA GLN A 29 -68.89 49.32 12.50
C GLN A 29 -67.40 49.03 12.79
N ILE A 30 -66.88 49.59 13.88
CA ILE A 30 -65.51 49.33 14.35
C ILE A 30 -65.31 47.84 14.67
N GLU A 31 -66.28 47.18 15.30
CA GLU A 31 -66.20 45.73 15.57
C GLU A 31 -66.24 44.88 14.28
N ARG A 32 -67.09 45.23 13.32
CA ARG A 32 -67.17 44.53 12.03
C ARG A 32 -65.88 44.67 11.22
N ASP A 33 -65.27 45.84 11.21
CA ASP A 33 -64.03 46.07 10.47
C ASP A 33 -62.81 45.46 11.17
N ARG A 34 -62.75 45.51 12.52
CA ARG A 34 -61.79 44.72 13.30
C ARG A 34 -61.91 43.22 13.05
N PHE A 35 -63.12 42.69 12.95
CA PHE A 35 -63.35 41.26 12.65
C PHE A 35 -62.92 40.87 11.23
N LYS A 36 -63.13 41.76 10.23
CA LYS A 36 -62.63 41.55 8.87
C LYS A 36 -61.11 41.57 8.81
N GLU A 37 -60.46 42.50 9.51
CA GLU A 37 -59.00 42.58 9.61
C GLU A 37 -58.42 41.34 10.29
N LEU A 38 -59.00 40.89 11.42
CA LEU A 38 -58.57 39.65 12.10
C LEU A 38 -58.70 38.43 11.19
N LYS A 39 -59.81 38.29 10.46
CA LYS A 39 -59.97 37.20 9.47
C LYS A 39 -58.97 37.29 8.30
N TYR A 40 -58.64 38.50 7.86
CA TYR A 40 -57.65 38.72 6.81
C TYR A 40 -56.23 38.36 7.29
N GLN A 41 -55.88 38.74 8.52
CA GLN A 41 -54.61 38.39 9.17
C GLN A 41 -54.50 36.87 9.40
N GLU A 42 -55.57 36.21 9.84
CA GLU A 42 -55.60 34.75 9.97
C GLU A 42 -55.43 34.02 8.62
N LYS A 43 -56.01 34.57 7.54
CA LYS A 43 -55.90 34.01 6.18
C LYS A 43 -54.48 34.17 5.63
N LEU A 44 -53.83 35.31 5.87
CA LEU A 44 -52.42 35.53 5.55
C LEU A 44 -51.51 34.60 6.36
N ALA A 45 -51.76 34.44 7.67
CA ALA A 45 -51.00 33.53 8.53
C ALA A 45 -51.16 32.06 8.12
N LYS A 46 -52.37 31.63 7.72
CA LYS A 46 -52.60 30.27 7.18
C LYS A 46 -51.91 30.06 5.83
N LYS A 47 -51.86 31.09 4.98
CA LYS A 47 -51.13 31.05 3.71
C LYS A 47 -49.63 30.94 3.96
N ALA A 48 -49.07 31.77 4.84
CA ALA A 48 -47.65 31.74 5.24
C ALA A 48 -47.23 30.38 5.80
N LYS A 49 -47.98 29.80 6.75
CA LYS A 49 -47.72 28.45 7.30
C LYS A 49 -47.80 27.35 6.25
N LYS A 50 -48.59 27.53 5.19
CA LYS A 50 -48.69 26.55 4.09
C LYS A 50 -47.51 26.68 3.12
N THR A 51 -47.01 27.90 2.88
CA THR A 51 -45.80 28.14 2.09
C THR A 51 -44.55 27.62 2.82
N GLU A 52 -44.41 27.89 4.12
CA GLU A 52 -43.29 27.41 4.95
C GLU A 52 -43.21 25.88 4.97
N LYS A 53 -44.36 25.20 5.13
CA LYS A 53 -44.44 23.73 5.07
C LYS A 53 -44.14 23.16 3.67
N ALA A 54 -44.38 23.94 2.62
CA ALA A 54 -44.07 23.53 1.25
C ALA A 54 -42.57 23.67 0.96
N THR A 55 -41.94 24.77 1.42
CA THR A 55 -40.49 24.99 1.30
C THR A 55 -39.70 23.99 2.15
N GLU A 56 -40.10 23.70 3.39
CA GLU A 56 -39.43 22.68 4.21
C GLU A 56 -39.49 21.28 3.60
N LYS A 57 -40.62 20.92 2.98
CA LYS A 57 -40.75 19.63 2.26
C LYS A 57 -39.86 19.56 1.03
N GLN A 58 -39.77 20.65 0.26
CA GLN A 58 -38.90 20.71 -0.91
C GLN A 58 -37.42 20.64 -0.54
N ASP A 59 -37.01 21.30 0.56
CA ASP A 59 -35.63 21.27 1.06
C ASP A 59 -35.23 19.89 1.61
N LEU A 60 -36.16 19.18 2.26
CA LEU A 60 -35.96 17.79 2.69
C LEU A 60 -35.86 16.84 1.50
N GLN A 61 -36.71 17.01 0.48
CA GLN A 61 -36.68 16.22 -0.75
C GLN A 61 -35.34 16.41 -1.50
N ALA A 62 -34.90 17.67 -1.65
CA ALA A 62 -33.64 18.02 -2.30
C ALA A 62 -32.42 17.50 -1.51
N LYS A 63 -32.46 17.50 -0.17
CA LYS A 63 -31.40 16.91 0.68
C LYS A 63 -31.37 15.39 0.60
N ILE A 64 -32.52 14.73 0.43
CA ILE A 64 -32.60 13.27 0.24
C ILE A 64 -32.07 12.89 -1.15
N GLU A 65 -32.41 13.66 -2.18
CA GLU A 65 -31.93 13.45 -3.56
C GLU A 65 -30.43 13.72 -3.69
N ALA A 66 -29.92 14.81 -3.10
CA ALA A 66 -28.48 15.09 -3.06
C ALA A 66 -27.68 14.03 -2.27
N LYS A 67 -28.24 13.50 -1.17
CA LYS A 67 -27.64 12.35 -0.47
C LYS A 67 -27.72 11.06 -1.30
N ALA A 68 -28.79 10.85 -2.05
CA ALA A 68 -28.93 9.68 -2.93
C ALA A 68 -27.93 9.74 -4.11
N GLU A 69 -27.66 10.93 -4.66
CA GLU A 69 -26.64 11.15 -5.68
C GLU A 69 -25.21 11.01 -5.12
N ALA A 70 -24.95 11.54 -3.92
CA ALA A 70 -23.66 11.38 -3.24
C ALA A 70 -23.34 9.91 -2.86
N VAL A 71 -24.36 9.08 -2.60
CA VAL A 71 -24.19 7.64 -2.36
C VAL A 71 -23.93 6.88 -3.67
N LYS A 72 -24.50 7.32 -4.81
CA LYS A 72 -24.23 6.74 -6.14
C LYS A 72 -22.85 7.12 -6.70
N ALA A 73 -22.27 8.25 -6.27
CA ALA A 73 -21.00 8.78 -6.76
C ALA A 73 -19.74 8.24 -6.05
N LYS A 74 -19.86 7.34 -5.05
CA LYS A 74 -18.67 6.66 -4.51
C LYS A 74 -18.06 5.76 -5.60
N PRO A 75 -16.76 5.86 -5.90
CA PRO A 75 -16.14 4.99 -6.88
C PRO A 75 -16.35 3.55 -6.42
N LYS A 76 -16.99 2.72 -7.27
CA LYS A 76 -17.16 1.29 -7.01
C LYS A 76 -15.76 0.71 -6.82
N ILE A 77 -15.37 0.43 -5.56
CA ILE A 77 -14.12 -0.27 -5.28
C ILE A 77 -14.20 -1.59 -6.03
N ALA A 78 -13.39 -1.74 -7.08
CA ALA A 78 -13.36 -2.94 -7.88
C ALA A 78 -13.12 -4.12 -6.93
N ARG A 79 -14.10 -5.03 -6.82
CA ARG A 79 -13.94 -6.24 -6.00
C ARG A 79 -12.76 -7.00 -6.58
N LEU A 80 -11.65 -7.03 -5.83
CA LEU A 80 -10.45 -7.74 -6.24
C LEU A 80 -10.83 -9.19 -6.55
N LYS A 81 -10.61 -9.62 -7.79
CA LYS A 81 -10.89 -11.01 -8.18
C LYS A 81 -10.13 -11.94 -7.21
N PRO A 82 -10.83 -12.89 -6.55
CA PRO A 82 -10.16 -13.79 -5.63
C PRO A 82 -9.14 -14.64 -6.39
N ARG A 83 -7.97 -14.88 -5.76
CA ARG A 83 -6.92 -15.75 -6.31
C ARG A 83 -7.42 -17.19 -6.46
N SER A 84 -6.65 -18.04 -7.15
CA SER A 84 -7.01 -19.45 -7.39
C SER A 84 -7.32 -20.22 -6.09
N ARG A 85 -8.16 -21.25 -6.17
CA ARG A 85 -8.51 -22.10 -5.02
C ARG A 85 -7.27 -22.70 -4.34
N ARG A 86 -6.28 -23.13 -5.13
CA ARG A 86 -5.00 -23.68 -4.64
C ARG A 86 -4.20 -22.64 -3.84
N TYR A 87 -4.09 -21.43 -4.36
CA TYR A 87 -3.42 -20.33 -3.64
C TYR A 87 -4.15 -19.98 -2.35
N GLN A 88 -5.49 -19.97 -2.37
CA GLN A 88 -6.28 -19.72 -1.16
C GLN A 88 -6.05 -20.80 -0.09
N ALA A 89 -5.95 -22.07 -0.48
CA ALA A 89 -5.62 -23.15 0.44
C ALA A 89 -4.24 -22.95 1.09
N ALA A 90 -3.21 -22.66 0.30
CA ALA A 90 -1.87 -22.36 0.82
C ALA A 90 -1.87 -21.10 1.72
N ARG A 91 -2.64 -20.07 1.36
CA ARG A 91 -2.77 -18.85 2.14
C ARG A 91 -3.43 -19.07 3.50
N ARG A 92 -4.33 -20.05 3.65
CA ARG A 92 -4.95 -20.39 4.95
C ARG A 92 -3.96 -20.98 5.93
N LEU A 93 -2.88 -21.61 5.44
CA LEU A 93 -1.81 -22.18 6.29
C LEU A 93 -0.90 -21.11 6.90
N VAL A 94 -0.88 -19.90 6.34
CA VAL A 94 0.02 -18.83 6.74
C VAL A 94 -0.76 -17.64 7.25
N ASP A 95 -0.52 -17.28 8.50
CA ASP A 95 -1.00 -16.02 9.04
C ASP A 95 -0.08 -14.85 8.65
N ARG A 96 -0.65 -13.74 8.18
CA ARG A 96 0.09 -12.58 7.63
C ARG A 96 0.54 -11.60 8.70
N THR A 97 -0.16 -11.58 9.82
CA THR A 97 0.10 -10.68 10.95
C THR A 97 1.22 -11.23 11.82
N LYS A 98 1.25 -12.55 12.00
CA LYS A 98 2.26 -13.26 12.78
C LYS A 98 3.64 -13.23 12.10
N VAL A 99 4.67 -13.11 12.93
CA VAL A 99 6.07 -13.26 12.56
C VAL A 99 6.53 -14.64 13.05
N TYR A 100 7.24 -15.39 12.19
CA TYR A 100 7.62 -16.78 12.47
C TYR A 100 9.13 -16.89 12.77
N PRO A 101 9.54 -17.76 13.70
CA PRO A 101 10.95 -18.09 13.87
C PRO A 101 11.47 -18.80 12.62
N LEU A 102 12.77 -18.67 12.35
CA LEU A 102 13.40 -19.13 11.10
C LEU A 102 13.12 -20.61 10.78
N LYS A 103 13.18 -21.48 11.81
CA LYS A 103 12.90 -22.91 11.68
C LYS A 103 11.48 -23.20 11.18
N VAL A 104 10.48 -22.58 11.80
CA VAL A 104 9.08 -22.75 11.42
C VAL A 104 8.82 -22.13 10.05
N ALA A 105 9.44 -20.99 9.75
CA ALA A 105 9.31 -20.34 8.46
C ALA A 105 9.83 -21.25 7.33
N ALA A 106 11.01 -21.88 7.49
CA ALA A 106 11.56 -22.79 6.48
C ALA A 106 10.61 -23.98 6.18
N ASP A 107 10.05 -24.61 7.21
CA ASP A 107 9.09 -25.70 7.06
C ASP A 107 7.81 -25.25 6.35
N LEU A 108 7.28 -24.07 6.71
CA LEU A 108 6.07 -23.53 6.11
C LEU A 108 6.27 -23.12 4.64
N VAL A 109 7.44 -22.58 4.27
CA VAL A 109 7.73 -22.23 2.87
C VAL A 109 7.67 -23.47 1.97
N ILE A 110 8.19 -24.61 2.45
CA ILE A 110 8.12 -25.87 1.70
C ILE A 110 6.66 -26.35 1.61
N LYS A 111 5.93 -26.37 2.73
CA LYS A 111 4.53 -26.84 2.78
C LYS A 111 3.55 -25.98 1.99
N THR A 112 3.82 -24.68 1.84
CA THR A 112 2.95 -23.76 1.10
C THR A 112 3.12 -23.87 -0.41
N ASN A 113 4.16 -24.56 -0.88
CA ASN A 113 4.33 -24.80 -2.30
C ASN A 113 3.28 -25.79 -2.80
N TYR A 114 2.33 -25.29 -3.61
CA TYR A 114 1.33 -26.13 -4.24
C TYR A 114 1.67 -26.47 -5.69
N THR A 115 2.79 -26.00 -6.26
CA THR A 115 3.13 -26.27 -7.68
C THR A 115 3.58 -27.71 -7.88
N ALA A 116 3.38 -28.24 -9.09
CA ALA A 116 3.83 -29.60 -9.44
C ALA A 116 5.36 -29.69 -9.57
N PHE A 117 6.01 -28.60 -9.98
CA PHE A 117 7.46 -28.48 -10.04
C PHE A 117 8.01 -27.91 -8.73
N PRO A 118 9.30 -28.17 -8.41
CA PRO A 118 9.95 -27.56 -7.26
C PRO A 118 10.08 -26.05 -7.43
N GLY A 119 9.30 -25.30 -6.67
CA GLY A 119 9.35 -23.83 -6.66
C GLY A 119 10.68 -23.30 -6.10
N THR A 120 11.12 -22.17 -6.65
CA THR A 120 12.30 -21.42 -6.16
C THR A 120 11.90 -20.58 -4.97
N ILE A 121 12.69 -20.66 -3.89
CA ILE A 121 12.51 -19.90 -2.65
C ILE A 121 13.36 -18.63 -2.72
N VAL A 122 12.69 -17.50 -2.53
CA VAL A 122 13.26 -16.15 -2.54
C VAL A 122 13.12 -15.55 -1.14
N ALA A 123 14.19 -14.93 -0.64
CA ALA A 123 14.12 -13.97 0.44
C ALA A 123 13.99 -12.56 -0.11
N GLU A 124 12.96 -11.88 0.35
CA GLU A 124 12.76 -10.46 0.17
C GLU A 124 13.17 -9.74 1.44
N LEU A 125 14.21 -8.91 1.34
CA LEU A 125 14.71 -8.11 2.46
C LEU A 125 14.41 -6.65 2.22
N VAL A 126 13.92 -5.98 3.25
CA VAL A 126 13.78 -4.53 3.30
C VAL A 126 14.93 -3.99 4.13
N VAL A 127 15.75 -3.13 3.52
CA VAL A 127 16.97 -2.57 4.14
C VAL A 127 16.74 -1.10 4.51
N LYS A 128 17.47 -0.58 5.50
CA LYS A 128 17.43 0.84 5.91
C LYS A 128 18.15 1.76 4.93
N LYS A 129 19.35 1.34 4.48
CA LYS A 129 20.17 2.12 3.54
C LYS A 129 19.77 1.81 2.10
N ALA A 130 19.64 2.86 1.29
CA ALA A 130 19.50 2.73 -0.16
C ALA A 130 20.88 2.48 -0.81
N ASN A 131 20.93 1.66 -1.87
CA ASN A 131 22.15 1.28 -2.61
C ASN A 131 23.17 0.40 -1.85
N LEU A 132 22.70 -0.48 -0.95
CA LEU A 132 23.58 -1.50 -0.37
C LEU A 132 24.02 -2.49 -1.47
N THR A 133 25.31 -2.80 -1.48
CA THR A 133 25.88 -3.92 -2.26
C THR A 133 26.52 -4.89 -1.27
N ALA A 134 26.12 -6.15 -1.31
CA ALA A 134 26.64 -7.20 -0.46
C ALA A 134 27.06 -8.41 -1.31
N THR A 135 28.18 -9.02 -0.94
CA THR A 135 28.64 -10.28 -1.54
C THR A 135 28.32 -11.39 -0.56
N ILE A 136 27.58 -12.40 -1.01
CA ILE A 136 27.08 -13.49 -0.18
C ILE A 136 27.63 -14.79 -0.72
N THR A 137 28.22 -15.61 0.15
CA THR A 137 28.60 -16.99 -0.17
C THR A 137 27.67 -17.93 0.57
N PHE A 138 26.95 -18.77 -0.16
CA PHE A 138 26.01 -19.72 0.43
C PHE A 138 26.72 -21.04 0.80
N PRO A 139 26.48 -21.60 2.00
CA PRO A 139 27.05 -22.89 2.40
C PRO A 139 26.42 -24.08 1.67
N HIS A 140 25.18 -23.96 1.20
CA HIS A 140 24.49 -24.98 0.44
C HIS A 140 24.06 -24.47 -0.94
N PRO A 141 24.02 -25.35 -1.97
CA PRO A 141 23.68 -24.94 -3.33
C PRO A 141 22.26 -24.38 -3.39
N THR A 142 22.06 -23.33 -4.20
CA THR A 142 20.74 -22.68 -4.41
C THR A 142 19.87 -23.41 -5.45
N GLY A 143 20.39 -24.48 -6.05
CA GLY A 143 19.68 -25.32 -7.03
C GLY A 143 19.69 -24.78 -8.46
N ARG A 144 20.40 -23.67 -8.73
CA ARG A 144 20.76 -23.20 -10.07
C ARG A 144 22.25 -23.43 -10.29
N ILE A 145 22.59 -24.25 -11.27
CA ILE A 145 23.97 -24.42 -11.71
C ILE A 145 24.30 -23.22 -12.59
N VAL A 146 25.24 -22.38 -12.15
CA VAL A 146 25.68 -21.20 -12.90
C VAL A 146 26.86 -21.63 -13.78
N LYS A 147 26.73 -21.49 -15.10
CA LYS A 147 27.84 -21.73 -16.02
C LYS A 147 28.66 -20.46 -16.18
N VAL A 148 29.90 -20.47 -15.70
CA VAL A 148 30.82 -19.33 -15.79
C VAL A 148 31.82 -19.59 -16.92
N ALA A 149 32.01 -18.61 -17.79
CA ALA A 149 33.00 -18.65 -18.86
C ALA A 149 34.02 -17.51 -18.70
N VAL A 150 35.29 -17.79 -18.98
CA VAL A 150 36.36 -16.79 -18.99
C VAL A 150 36.63 -16.37 -20.42
N ALA A 151 36.70 -15.07 -20.70
CA ALA A 151 36.95 -14.61 -22.06
C ALA A 151 38.33 -15.04 -22.58
N SER A 152 38.30 -15.73 -23.71
CA SER A 152 39.46 -16.13 -24.52
C SER A 152 39.18 -15.80 -25.98
N ASP A 153 40.22 -15.69 -26.80
CA ASP A 153 40.06 -15.41 -28.23
C ASP A 153 39.29 -16.50 -28.98
N ALA A 154 39.32 -17.75 -28.49
CA ALA A 154 38.51 -18.84 -29.02
C ALA A 154 37.02 -18.65 -28.73
N LEU A 155 36.67 -18.35 -27.46
CA LEU A 155 35.28 -18.14 -27.05
C LEU A 155 34.66 -16.89 -27.71
N LEU A 156 35.45 -15.85 -27.97
CA LEU A 156 34.98 -14.66 -28.69
C LEU A 156 34.49 -15.00 -30.11
N LYS A 157 35.18 -15.90 -30.81
CA LYS A 157 34.75 -16.39 -32.14
C LYS A 157 33.49 -17.24 -32.05
N GLU A 158 33.36 -18.10 -31.04
CA GLU A 158 32.13 -18.88 -30.83
C GLU A 158 30.92 -17.97 -30.56
N ILE A 159 31.12 -16.89 -29.79
CA ILE A 159 30.08 -15.89 -29.52
C ILE A 159 29.68 -15.15 -30.81
N GLU A 160 30.62 -14.86 -31.71
CA GLU A 160 30.32 -14.29 -33.04
C GLU A 160 29.42 -15.21 -33.87
N THR A 161 29.63 -16.53 -33.79
CA THR A 161 28.77 -17.53 -34.46
C THR A 161 27.39 -17.71 -33.79
N GLY A 162 27.15 -17.05 -32.65
CA GLY A 162 25.87 -17.06 -31.94
C GLY A 162 25.69 -18.18 -30.92
N GLN A 163 26.72 -18.99 -30.67
CA GLN A 163 26.69 -20.03 -29.64
C GLN A 163 26.95 -19.42 -28.27
N LEU A 164 25.97 -19.52 -27.36
CA LEU A 164 26.04 -18.95 -26.02
C LEU A 164 25.60 -19.99 -24.99
N ASN A 165 26.58 -20.66 -24.38
CA ASN A 165 26.39 -21.76 -23.44
C ASN A 165 26.77 -21.41 -21.99
N PHE A 166 26.81 -20.12 -21.64
CA PHE A 166 27.21 -19.63 -20.32
C PHE A 166 26.20 -18.60 -19.76
N ASP A 167 26.16 -18.48 -18.43
CA ASP A 167 25.33 -17.52 -17.69
C ASP A 167 26.13 -16.25 -17.29
N ILE A 168 27.44 -16.38 -17.02
CA ILE A 168 28.30 -15.27 -16.60
C ILE A 168 29.59 -15.29 -17.42
N LEU A 169 29.96 -14.14 -18.00
CA LEU A 169 31.24 -13.94 -18.68
C LEU A 169 32.19 -13.13 -17.78
N LEU A 170 33.32 -13.74 -17.44
CA LEU A 170 34.43 -13.09 -16.73
C LEU A 170 35.49 -12.61 -17.71
N THR A 171 36.05 -11.43 -17.48
CA THR A 171 37.03 -10.83 -18.38
C THR A 171 38.17 -10.15 -17.66
N LYS A 172 39.32 -10.08 -18.34
CA LYS A 172 40.37 -9.12 -18.00
C LYS A 172 40.10 -7.79 -18.73
N PRO A 173 40.56 -6.65 -18.19
CA PRO A 173 40.39 -5.33 -18.82
C PRO A 173 40.87 -5.27 -20.27
N GLU A 174 41.93 -6.01 -20.61
CA GLU A 174 42.54 -6.08 -21.94
C GLU A 174 41.60 -6.61 -23.04
N PHE A 175 40.65 -7.49 -22.68
CA PHE A 175 39.73 -8.10 -23.65
C PHE A 175 38.46 -7.25 -23.90
N MET A 176 38.26 -6.16 -23.18
CA MET A 176 37.07 -5.31 -23.31
C MET A 176 36.88 -4.67 -24.69
N PRO A 177 37.93 -4.18 -25.40
CA PRO A 177 37.78 -3.63 -26.75
C PRO A 177 37.29 -4.67 -27.76
N LYS A 178 37.68 -5.94 -27.61
CA LYS A 178 37.22 -7.05 -28.44
C LYS A 178 35.75 -7.37 -28.16
N ILE A 179 35.36 -7.41 -26.88
CA ILE A 179 33.98 -7.69 -26.44
C ILE A 179 33.02 -6.56 -26.82
N ALA A 180 33.49 -5.31 -26.89
CA ALA A 180 32.68 -4.19 -27.33
C ALA A 180 32.13 -4.37 -28.76
N LYS A 181 32.84 -5.08 -29.64
CA LYS A 181 32.34 -5.43 -30.99
C LYS A 181 31.16 -6.40 -30.93
N LEU A 182 31.13 -7.26 -29.91
CA LEU A 182 30.09 -8.27 -29.66
C LEU A 182 28.91 -7.72 -28.83
N ALA A 183 28.91 -6.42 -28.52
CA ALA A 183 27.87 -5.80 -27.68
C ALA A 183 26.45 -5.98 -28.25
N LYS A 184 26.29 -6.08 -29.58
CA LYS A 184 24.99 -6.34 -30.22
C LYS A 184 24.39 -7.70 -29.82
N ILE A 185 25.22 -8.70 -29.54
CA ILE A 185 24.80 -10.06 -29.17
C ILE A 185 24.68 -10.19 -27.64
N LEU A 186 25.70 -9.73 -26.90
CA LEU A 186 25.79 -9.89 -25.45
C LEU A 186 24.90 -8.90 -24.68
N GLY A 187 24.68 -7.70 -25.24
CA GLY A 187 23.88 -6.64 -24.64
C GLY A 187 22.43 -7.03 -24.35
N PRO A 188 21.61 -7.45 -25.34
CA PRO A 188 20.20 -7.80 -25.11
C PRO A 188 20.01 -8.99 -24.16
N LYS A 189 21.01 -9.88 -24.07
CA LYS A 189 21.00 -11.04 -23.17
C LYS A 189 21.53 -10.73 -21.77
N GLY A 190 22.06 -9.53 -21.53
CA GLY A 190 22.61 -9.13 -20.23
C GLY A 190 23.90 -9.86 -19.84
N LEU A 191 24.57 -10.52 -20.79
CA LEU A 191 25.82 -11.25 -20.58
C LEU A 191 27.06 -10.36 -20.71
N MET A 192 26.88 -9.06 -20.97
CA MET A 192 27.96 -8.10 -21.09
C MET A 192 28.63 -7.87 -19.73
N PRO A 193 29.97 -8.06 -19.61
CA PRO A 193 30.71 -7.84 -18.38
C PRO A 193 30.61 -6.39 -17.88
N ASN A 194 30.48 -6.22 -16.56
CA ASN A 194 30.35 -4.91 -15.92
C ASN A 194 31.24 -4.81 -14.67
N PRO A 195 32.06 -3.74 -14.51
CA PRO A 195 32.85 -3.52 -13.30
C PRO A 195 32.02 -3.58 -12.00
N LYS A 196 30.77 -3.11 -12.04
CA LYS A 196 29.88 -3.06 -10.87
C LYS A 196 29.52 -4.45 -10.34
N ASN A 197 29.50 -5.46 -11.21
CA ASN A 197 29.21 -6.84 -10.84
C ASN A 197 30.47 -7.64 -10.52
N GLN A 198 31.64 -6.97 -10.49
CA GLN A 198 32.95 -7.60 -10.25
C GLN A 198 33.25 -8.74 -11.24
N THR A 199 32.79 -8.61 -12.49
CA THR A 199 33.07 -9.58 -13.56
C THR A 199 34.30 -9.21 -14.38
N ILE A 200 34.87 -8.02 -14.15
CA ILE A 200 36.13 -7.55 -14.76
C ILE A 200 37.19 -7.59 -13.67
N VAL A 201 38.06 -8.60 -13.71
CA VAL A 201 39.05 -8.89 -12.66
C VAL A 201 40.39 -9.24 -13.32
N ALA A 202 41.50 -8.94 -12.64
CA ALA A 202 42.84 -9.31 -13.11
C ALA A 202 43.02 -10.85 -13.16
N ASP A 203 42.47 -11.56 -12.16
CA ASP A 203 42.52 -13.01 -12.00
C ASP A 203 41.12 -13.63 -12.23
N PRO A 204 40.73 -13.98 -13.48
CA PRO A 204 39.41 -14.54 -13.76
C PRO A 204 39.21 -15.96 -13.21
N GLU A 205 40.26 -16.77 -13.08
CA GLU A 205 40.17 -18.18 -12.63
C GLU A 205 39.77 -18.30 -11.16
N LYS A 206 40.34 -17.47 -10.28
CA LYS A 206 39.94 -17.43 -8.86
C LYS A 206 38.48 -17.02 -8.72
N ARG A 207 38.08 -15.99 -9.49
CA ARG A 207 36.71 -15.50 -9.47
C ARG A 207 35.73 -16.51 -10.03
N GLN A 208 36.14 -17.32 -11.01
CA GLN A 208 35.35 -18.43 -11.53
C GLN A 208 35.04 -19.43 -10.42
N ALA A 209 36.05 -19.89 -9.68
CA ALA A 209 35.86 -20.84 -8.58
C ALA A 209 34.90 -20.29 -7.50
N GLU A 210 35.01 -19.00 -7.15
CA GLU A 210 34.11 -18.36 -6.18
C GLU A 210 32.65 -18.30 -6.66
N LEU A 211 32.43 -18.00 -7.94
CA LEU A 211 31.10 -17.92 -8.53
C LEU A 211 30.47 -19.31 -8.71
N GLU A 212 31.28 -20.31 -9.07
CA GLU A 212 30.86 -21.72 -9.14
C GLU A 212 30.55 -22.29 -7.75
N ALA A 213 31.28 -21.84 -6.71
CA ALA A 213 30.96 -22.12 -5.30
C ALA A 213 29.66 -21.44 -4.82
N GLY A 214 29.00 -20.65 -5.68
CA GLY A 214 27.70 -20.04 -5.38
C GLY A 214 27.79 -18.67 -4.72
N THR A 215 28.91 -17.97 -4.87
CA THR A 215 29.03 -16.57 -4.43
C THR A 215 28.17 -15.67 -5.32
N LEU A 216 27.30 -14.87 -4.71
CA LEU A 216 26.39 -13.97 -5.40
C LEU A 216 26.60 -12.54 -4.92
N SER A 217 26.76 -11.62 -5.88
CA SER A 217 26.73 -10.18 -5.61
C SER A 217 25.30 -9.70 -5.70
N VAL A 218 24.77 -9.20 -4.59
CA VAL A 218 23.39 -8.73 -4.51
C VAL A 218 23.38 -7.25 -4.18
N ARG A 219 22.52 -6.53 -4.91
CA ARG A 219 22.36 -5.09 -4.79
C ARG A 219 20.89 -4.76 -4.57
N THR A 220 20.63 -3.73 -3.76
CA THR A 220 19.27 -3.20 -3.62
C THR A 220 18.74 -2.61 -4.92
N GLU A 221 17.43 -2.64 -5.10
CA GLU A 221 16.79 -1.96 -6.23
C GLU A 221 17.12 -0.46 -6.28
N LYS A 222 17.02 0.14 -7.47
CA LYS A 222 17.33 1.56 -7.66
C LYS A 222 16.29 2.48 -7.01
N LYS A 223 15.02 2.08 -7.02
CA LYS A 223 13.88 2.92 -6.59
C LYS A 223 13.46 2.65 -5.14
N ALA A 224 13.75 1.47 -4.63
CA ALA A 224 13.35 1.05 -3.30
C ALA A 224 14.51 0.31 -2.62
N PRO A 225 14.68 0.42 -1.29
CA PRO A 225 15.69 -0.32 -0.55
C PRO A 225 15.24 -1.78 -0.32
N LEU A 226 14.95 -2.49 -1.42
CA LEU A 226 14.52 -3.88 -1.45
C LEU A 226 15.61 -4.74 -2.05
N LEU A 227 15.81 -5.91 -1.47
CA LEU A 227 16.75 -6.94 -1.90
C LEU A 227 16.00 -8.22 -2.20
N HIS A 228 16.22 -8.80 -3.37
CA HIS A 228 15.62 -10.07 -3.78
C HIS A 228 16.73 -11.10 -3.96
N VAL A 229 16.74 -12.15 -3.15
CA VAL A 229 17.79 -13.17 -3.17
C VAL A 229 17.19 -14.56 -3.24
N VAL A 230 17.70 -15.38 -4.16
CA VAL A 230 17.32 -16.79 -4.26
C VAL A 230 18.14 -17.59 -3.24
N ILE A 231 17.45 -18.31 -2.35
CA ILE A 231 18.09 -19.09 -1.26
C ILE A 231 18.16 -20.58 -1.59
N GLY A 232 17.20 -21.09 -2.38
CA GLY A 232 17.12 -22.51 -2.68
C GLY A 232 15.85 -22.90 -3.41
N LYS A 233 15.57 -24.21 -3.44
CA LYS A 233 14.33 -24.78 -3.95
C LYS A 233 13.54 -25.45 -2.84
N THR A 234 12.26 -25.66 -3.09
CA THR A 234 11.33 -26.35 -2.18
C THR A 234 11.68 -27.82 -1.93
N ASN A 235 12.52 -28.44 -2.77
CA ASN A 235 13.02 -29.81 -2.54
C ASN A 235 14.19 -29.89 -1.56
N HIS A 236 14.74 -28.77 -1.10
CA HIS A 236 15.85 -28.77 -0.16
C HIS A 236 15.36 -29.10 1.25
N GLN A 237 16.27 -29.61 2.09
CA GLN A 237 15.94 -29.87 3.48
C GLN A 237 15.76 -28.53 4.24
N PRO A 238 14.82 -28.43 5.21
CA PRO A 238 14.63 -27.23 6.00
C PRO A 238 15.93 -26.71 6.66
N ALA A 239 16.80 -27.61 7.13
CA ALA A 239 18.07 -27.26 7.75
C ALA A 239 19.02 -26.52 6.80
N GLN A 240 19.11 -26.96 5.55
CA GLN A 240 19.95 -26.31 4.53
C GLN A 240 19.44 -24.91 4.18
N LEU A 241 18.11 -24.74 4.13
CA LEU A 241 17.49 -23.43 3.91
C LEU A 241 17.76 -22.47 5.07
N MET A 242 17.70 -22.96 6.32
CA MET A 242 18.03 -22.13 7.49
C MET A 242 19.48 -21.62 7.42
N ALA A 243 20.44 -22.51 7.17
CA ALA A 243 21.85 -22.14 7.07
C ALA A 243 22.11 -21.09 5.97
N ASN A 244 21.44 -21.21 4.81
CA ASN A 244 21.54 -20.22 3.75
C ASN A 244 20.92 -18.86 4.15
N VAL A 245 19.79 -18.86 4.87
CA VAL A 245 19.18 -17.61 5.38
C VAL A 245 20.08 -16.94 6.42
N GLU A 246 20.73 -17.72 7.30
CA GLU A 246 21.67 -17.18 8.27
C GLU A 246 22.90 -16.55 7.62
N ALA A 247 23.46 -17.21 6.60
CA ALA A 247 24.55 -16.65 5.81
C ALA A 247 24.15 -15.32 5.14
N LEU A 248 22.92 -15.25 4.63
CA LEU A 248 22.35 -14.03 4.05
C LEU A 248 22.19 -12.90 5.07
N ILE A 249 21.67 -13.20 6.27
CA ILE A 249 21.50 -12.20 7.34
C ILE A 249 22.86 -11.66 7.79
N LYS A 250 23.87 -12.52 7.91
CA LYS A 250 25.25 -12.12 8.27
C LYS A 250 25.88 -11.20 7.23
N ALA A 251 25.66 -11.47 5.94
CA ALA A 251 26.27 -10.70 4.85
C ALA A 251 25.65 -9.30 4.62
N VAL A 252 24.41 -9.06 5.03
CA VAL A 252 23.68 -7.79 4.83
C VAL A 252 23.76 -6.85 6.05
N ASP A 253 24.40 -7.31 7.13
CA ASP A 253 24.35 -6.76 8.49
C ASP A 253 22.93 -6.77 9.11
N PRO A 254 22.72 -7.42 10.26
CA PRO A 254 21.40 -7.46 10.91
C PRO A 254 20.81 -6.08 11.22
N ARG A 255 21.67 -5.10 11.55
CA ARG A 255 21.27 -3.72 11.91
C ARG A 255 20.62 -2.96 10.77
N GLN A 256 20.95 -3.33 9.53
CA GLN A 256 20.41 -2.69 8.34
C GLN A 256 19.07 -3.30 7.91
N LEU A 257 18.72 -4.49 8.40
CA LEU A 257 17.47 -5.17 8.06
C LEU A 257 16.28 -4.54 8.81
N ILE A 258 15.18 -4.32 8.08
CA ILE A 258 13.88 -3.89 8.63
C ILE A 258 12.90 -5.07 8.61
N LYS A 259 12.80 -5.77 7.47
CA LYS A 259 11.88 -6.90 7.28
C LYS A 259 12.54 -7.97 6.45
N LEU A 260 12.27 -9.23 6.77
CA LEU A 260 12.63 -10.41 5.99
C LEU A 260 11.38 -11.23 5.73
N THR A 261 11.09 -11.47 4.45
CA THR A 261 9.96 -12.30 4.02
C THR A 261 10.47 -13.39 3.11
N LEU A 262 10.10 -14.64 3.41
CA LEU A 262 10.40 -15.78 2.55
C LEU A 262 9.17 -16.12 1.70
N ALA A 263 9.38 -16.34 0.41
CA ALA A 263 8.32 -16.76 -0.50
C ALA A 263 8.89 -17.72 -1.55
N ALA A 264 8.17 -18.82 -1.82
CA ALA A 264 8.36 -19.58 -3.04
C ALA A 264 7.62 -18.93 -4.22
N THR A 265 8.05 -19.20 -5.46
CA THR A 265 7.61 -18.56 -6.72
C THR A 265 6.10 -18.30 -6.86
N MET A 266 5.24 -19.18 -6.34
CA MET A 266 3.78 -19.08 -6.45
C MET A 266 3.05 -19.15 -5.09
N SER A 267 3.78 -18.91 -3.99
CA SER A 267 3.28 -19.09 -2.62
C SER A 267 2.99 -17.75 -1.91
N PRO A 268 2.23 -17.75 -0.81
CA PRO A 268 2.14 -16.58 0.07
C PRO A 268 3.48 -16.29 0.76
N GLY A 269 3.79 -15.01 1.00
CA GLY A 269 4.98 -14.61 1.75
C GLY A 269 4.85 -14.85 3.26
N ILE A 270 5.91 -15.37 3.86
CA ILE A 270 6.03 -15.70 5.27
C ILE A 270 7.03 -14.76 5.93
N LYS A 271 6.58 -14.00 6.93
CA LYS A 271 7.45 -13.05 7.66
C LYS A 271 8.31 -13.80 8.66
N VAL A 272 9.62 -13.54 8.60
CA VAL A 272 10.61 -14.14 9.50
C VAL A 272 10.94 -13.17 10.63
N ASP A 273 11.13 -13.71 11.83
CA ASP A 273 11.57 -12.95 12.99
C ASP A 273 13.05 -12.61 12.88
N LEU A 274 13.36 -11.32 12.98
CA LEU A 274 14.71 -10.78 12.90
C LEU A 274 15.26 -10.37 14.27
N THR A 275 14.41 -10.36 15.30
CA THR A 275 14.78 -9.94 16.66
C THR A 275 16.01 -10.67 17.21
N PRO A 276 16.14 -12.01 17.06
CA PRO A 276 17.29 -12.76 17.58
C PRO A 276 18.64 -12.34 16.96
N TYR A 277 18.61 -11.84 15.72
CA TYR A 277 19.82 -11.50 14.96
C TYR A 277 20.21 -10.03 15.10
N GLN A 278 19.28 -9.16 15.46
CA GLN A 278 19.52 -7.71 15.61
C GLN A 278 20.11 -7.32 16.98
N ALA A 279 19.98 -8.20 17.97
CA ALA A 279 20.50 -8.01 19.32
C ALA A 279 22.00 -8.34 19.47
N LEU A 280 22.63 -8.84 18.40
CA LEU A 280 24.08 -9.09 18.29
C LEU A 280 24.75 -7.93 17.53
#